data_AF-A0AA45WSL7-F1
#
_entry.id   AF-A0AA45WSL7-F1
#
_cell.length_a   1.000
_cell.length_b   1.000
_cell.length_c   1.000
_cell.angle_alpha   90.00
_cell.angle_beta   90.00
_cell.angle_gamma   90.00
#
_symmetry.space_group_name_H-M   'P 1'
#
loop_
_entity.id
_entity.type
_entity.pdbx_description
1 polymer ?
#
loop_
_entity_poly.entity_id
_entity_poly.type
_entity_poly.pdbx_seq_one_letter_code
_entity_poly.pdbx_strand_id
1 'polypeptide(L)' 'MATKSILKNINIKDKRMGRSVVSSLEKAKDKETTAVVMSKKVKEIRGDEIGALFGGK' A
#
# COMPACT_ATOMS: atom_id res chain seq x y z
N MET A 1 1.77 -16.70 0.97
CA MET A 1 0.86 -15.86 1.78
C MET A 1 1.56 -14.56 2.12
N ALA A 2 0.78 -13.51 2.42
CA ALA A 2 1.22 -12.12 2.55
C ALA A 2 2.60 -11.98 3.19
N THR A 3 3.45 -11.12 2.60
CA THR A 3 4.74 -10.55 3.10
C THR A 3 5.91 -10.53 2.11
N LYS A 4 5.62 -10.39 0.81
CA LYS A 4 6.56 -9.74 -0.13
C LYS A 4 5.94 -8.57 -0.89
N SER A 5 4.70 -8.18 -0.60
CA SER A 5 3.94 -7.20 -1.40
C SER A 5 4.13 -5.74 -0.99
N ILE A 6 4.58 -5.45 0.23
CA ILE A 6 4.82 -4.06 0.69
C ILE A 6 6.03 -3.42 0.00
N LEU A 7 7.02 -4.22 -0.41
CA LEU A 7 8.27 -3.76 -1.03
C LEU A 7 8.38 -4.14 -2.52
N LYS A 8 7.26 -4.36 -3.22
CA LYS A 8 7.34 -4.57 -4.67
C LYS A 8 7.50 -3.23 -5.36
N ASN A 9 8.66 -3.03 -5.99
CA ASN A 9 8.85 -1.94 -6.93
C ASN A 9 7.84 -2.08 -8.08
N ILE A 10 6.98 -1.07 -8.24
CA ILE A 10 6.07 -0.98 -9.38
C ILE A 10 6.83 -0.31 -10.53
N ASN A 11 7.42 -1.14 -11.41
CA ASN A 11 8.11 -0.65 -12.59
C ASN A 11 7.13 -0.46 -13.75
N ILE A 12 6.73 0.78 -14.03
CA ILE A 12 5.89 1.12 -15.18
C ILE A 12 6.80 1.48 -16.36
N LYS A 13 6.94 0.55 -17.32
CA LYS A 13 7.78 0.74 -18.51
C LYS A 13 7.08 1.52 -19.63
N ASP A 14 5.75 1.47 -19.68
CA ASP A 14 4.97 2.18 -20.69
C ASP A 14 4.71 3.63 -20.27
N LYS A 15 5.08 4.58 -21.14
CA LYS A 15 4.98 6.02 -20.86
C LYS A 15 3.54 6.50 -20.69
N ARG A 16 2.59 5.94 -21.45
CA ARG A 16 1.18 6.36 -21.36
C ARG A 16 0.57 5.89 -20.04
N MET A 17 0.88 4.65 -19.64
CA MET A 17 0.46 4.09 -18.38
C MET A 17 1.05 4.87 -17.20
N GLY A 18 2.33 5.25 -17.25
CA GLY A 18 2.96 6.07 -16.21
C GLY A 18 2.25 7.41 -16.01
N ARG A 19 1.94 8.12 -17.12
CA ARG A 19 1.18 9.37 -17.08
C ARG A 19 -0.23 9.18 -16.52
N SER A 20 -0.90 8.10 -16.89
CA SER A 20 -2.24 7.77 -16.38
C SER A 20 -2.25 7.53 -14.86
N VAL A 21 -1.25 6.79 -14.35
CA VAL A 21 -1.10 6.52 -12.91
C VAL A 21 -0.88 7.82 -12.14
N VAL A 22 0.07 8.65 -12.57
CA VAL A 22 0.34 9.95 -11.92
C VAL A 22 -0.92 10.82 -11.94
N SER A 23 -1.58 10.97 -13.09
CA SER A 23 -2.81 11.76 -13.19
C SER A 23 -3.93 11.23 -12.28
N SER A 24 -4.02 9.92 -12.08
CA SER A 24 -5.05 9.31 -11.25
C SER A 24 -4.77 9.54 -9.77
N LEU A 25 -3.50 9.47 -9.35
CA LEU A 25 -3.07 9.76 -7.98
C LEU A 25 -3.32 11.22 -7.61
N GLU A 26 -2.94 12.16 -8.48
CA GLU A 26 -3.18 13.59 -8.25
C GLU A 26 -4.69 13.88 -8.09
N LYS A 27 -5.53 13.29 -8.96
CA LYS A 27 -6.99 13.44 -8.86
C LYS A 27 -7.60 12.75 -7.64
N ALA A 28 -6.92 11.76 -7.07
CA ALA A 28 -7.40 11.05 -5.88
C ALA A 28 -7.03 11.78 -4.58
N LYS A 29 -5.99 12.62 -4.61
CA LYS A 29 -5.55 13.44 -3.46
C LYS A 29 -6.67 14.32 -2.93
N ASP A 30 -7.45 14.92 -3.82
CA ASP A 30 -8.52 15.85 -3.48
C ASP A 30 -9.88 15.16 -3.27
N LYS A 31 -9.93 13.82 -3.33
CA LYS A 31 -11.15 13.05 -3.09
C LYS A 31 -11.19 12.56 -1.65
N GLU A 32 -12.28 12.87 -0.95
CA GLU A 32 -12.57 12.28 0.34
C GLU A 32 -12.74 10.76 0.18
N THR A 33 -11.84 10.02 0.83
CA THR A 33 -11.86 8.56 0.83
C THR A 33 -13.08 8.08 1.61
N THR A 34 -13.82 7.13 1.04
CA THR A 34 -14.88 6.42 1.76
C THR A 34 -14.28 5.74 2.98
N ALA A 35 -14.87 5.91 4.16
CA ALA A 35 -14.40 5.23 5.37
C ALA A 35 -14.47 3.71 5.15
N VAL A 36 -13.31 3.07 4.96
CA VAL A 36 -13.24 1.64 4.73
C VAL A 36 -13.50 0.94 6.05
N VAL A 37 -14.72 0.42 6.22
CA VAL A 37 -15.04 -0.46 7.34
C VAL A 37 -14.37 -1.80 7.07
N MET A 38 -13.26 -2.05 7.77
CA MET A 38 -12.52 -3.30 7.64
C MET A 38 -13.40 -4.46 8.10
N SER A 39 -13.78 -5.34 7.17
CA SER A 39 -14.65 -6.49 7.47
C SER A 39 -13.96 -7.60 8.26
N LYS A 40 -12.62 -7.54 8.39
CA LYS A 40 -11.79 -8.50 9.14
C LYS A 40 -11.12 -7.79 10.30
N LYS A 41 -10.84 -8.52 11.38
CA LYS A 41 -10.02 -7.99 12.49
C LYS A 41 -8.65 -7.56 11.94
N VAL A 42 -8.38 -6.27 11.96
CA VAL A 42 -7.09 -5.68 11.60
C VAL A 42 -6.37 -5.31 12.88
N LYS A 43 -5.10 -5.69 12.99
CA LYS A 43 -4.20 -5.18 14.03
C LYS A 43 -3.22 -4.23 13.35
N GLU A 44 -3.21 -2.98 13.77
CA GLU A 44 -2.16 -2.04 13.37
C GLU A 44 -0.86 -2.46 14.08
N ILE A 45 0.23 -2.54 13.32
CA ILE A 45 1.54 -2.99 13.79
C ILE A 45 2.50 -1.82 13.60
N ARG A 46 3.13 -1.38 14.69
CA ARG A 46 4.16 -0.33 14.65
C ARG A 46 5.54 -0.93 14.39
N GLY A 47 6.51 -0.09 14.01
CA GLY A 47 7.87 -0.50 13.62
C GLY A 47 8.51 -1.49 14.60
N ASP A 48 8.32 -1.26 15.90
CA ASP A 48 8.85 -2.09 16.99
C ASP A 48 8.24 -3.50 17.04
N GLU A 49 6.99 -3.65 16.57
CA GLU A 49 6.27 -4.92 16.54
C GLU A 49 6.51 -5.72 15.26
N ILE A 50 7.17 -5.13 14.25
CA ILE A 50 7.47 -5.79 12.97
C ILE A 50 8.41 -6.98 13.20
N GLY A 51 9.42 -6.84 14.07
CA GLY A 51 10.39 -7.89 14.36
C GLY A 51 9.75 -9.20 14.86
N ALA A 52 8.71 -9.09 15.69
CA ALA A 52 7.99 -10.22 16.25
C ALA A 52 7.19 -11.03 15.20
N LEU A 53 6.79 -10.39 14.09
CA LEU A 53 6.03 -11.05 13.03
C LEU A 53 6.91 -11.76 12.01
N PHE A 54 8.15 -11.30 11.84
CA PHE A 54 9.08 -11.81 10.82
C PHE A 54 10.22 -12.66 11.38
N GLY A 55 10.20 -12.97 12.67
CA GLY A 55 11.22 -13.80 13.30
C GLY A 55 12.58 -13.12 13.36
N GLY A 56 12.61 -11.79 13.52
CA GLY A 56 13.84 -11.08 13.86
C GLY A 56 14.33 -11.57 15.22
N LYS A 57 15.61 -11.92 15.33
CA LYS A 57 16.28 -12.03 16.63
C LYS A 57 16.24 -10.68 17.34
#